data_AF-A0A946HAL8-F1
#
_entry.id   AF-A0A946HAL8-F1
#
_cell.length_a   1.000
_cell.length_b   1.000
_cell.length_c   1.000
_cell.angle_alpha   90.00
_cell.angle_beta   90.00
_cell.angle_gamma   90.00
#
_symmetry.space_group_name_H-M   'P 1'
#
loop_
_entity.id
_entity.type
_entity.pdbx_description
1 polymer ?
#
loop_
_entity_poly.entity_id
_entity_poly.type
_entity_poly.pdbx_seq_one_letter_code
_entity_poly.pdbx_strand_id
1 'polypeptide(L)' 'MLTPRRIVRMAKWARHPTSLKMVILVFSIVAIGLLIAGIEHYAGWPEALTVDPKGHGKVRITQPIKP' A
#
# COMPACT_ATOMS: atom_id res chain seq x y z
N MET A 1 -3.90 -21.93 -5.47
CA MET A 1 -4.16 -22.52 -6.80
C MET A 1 -5.01 -21.54 -7.62
N LEU A 2 -4.51 -21.07 -8.77
CA LEU A 2 -5.20 -20.10 -9.61
C LEU A 2 -6.23 -20.85 -10.48
N THR A 3 -7.52 -20.72 -10.17
CA THR A 3 -8.57 -21.43 -10.91
C THR A 3 -8.98 -20.67 -12.17
N PRO A 4 -9.29 -21.36 -13.29
CA PRO A 4 -9.71 -20.71 -14.55
C PRO A 4 -10.88 -19.72 -14.37
N ARG A 5 -11.80 -20.03 -13.45
CA ARG A 5 -12.93 -19.15 -13.08
C ARG A 5 -12.49 -17.78 -12.53
N ARG A 6 -11.37 -17.70 -11.79
CA ARG A 6 -10.84 -16.42 -11.28
C ARG A 6 -10.23 -15.58 -12.41
N ILE A 7 -9.54 -16.23 -13.35
CA ILE A 7 -8.93 -15.57 -14.51
C ILE A 7 -10.02 -14.96 -15.40
N VAL A 8 -11.09 -15.71 -15.69
CA VAL A 8 -12.23 -15.22 -16.49
C VAL A 8 -12.93 -14.04 -15.81
N ARG A 9 -13.07 -14.07 -14.48
CA ARG A 9 -13.65 -12.94 -13.72
C ARG A 9 -12.79 -11.68 -13.81
N MET A 10 -11.47 -11.81 -13.68
CA MET A 10 -10.52 -10.68 -13.84
C MET A 10 -10.55 -10.14 -15.27
N ALA A 11 -10.59 -11.02 -16.28
CA ALA A 11 -10.71 -10.62 -17.67
C ALA A 11 -12.05 -9.93 -17.98
N LYS A 12 -13.15 -10.32 -17.32
CA LYS A 12 -14.45 -9.65 -17.45
C LYS A 12 -14.43 -8.26 -16.82
N TRP A 13 -13.73 -8.09 -15.69
CA TRP A 13 -13.53 -6.79 -15.05
C TRP A 13 -12.73 -5.82 -15.93
N ALA A 14 -11.71 -6.32 -16.64
CA ALA A 14 -10.94 -5.52 -17.59
C ALA A 14 -11.78 -5.05 -18.81
N ARG A 15 -12.72 -5.88 -19.29
CA ARG A 15 -13.60 -5.54 -20.44
C ARG A 15 -14.86 -4.77 -20.06
N HIS A 16 -15.31 -4.88 -18.81
CA HIS A 16 -16.49 -4.21 -18.26
C HIS A 16 -16.15 -3.76 -16.83
N PRO A 17 -15.40 -2.65 -16.70
CA PRO A 17 -15.08 -2.13 -15.39
C PRO A 17 -16.36 -1.72 -14.67
N THR A 18 -16.51 -2.18 -13.43
CA THR A 18 -17.59 -1.72 -12.55
C THR A 18 -17.40 -0.24 -12.25
N SER A 19 -18.21 0.59 -12.91
CA SER A 19 -18.26 2.06 -12.81
C SER A 19 -16.97 2.79 -13.20
N LEU A 20 -17.05 3.56 -14.30
CA LEU A 20 -15.97 4.39 -14.83
C LEU A 20 -15.40 5.37 -13.77
N LYS A 21 -16.26 5.84 -12.86
CA LYS A 21 -15.88 6.70 -11.73
C LYS A 21 -14.83 6.06 -10.80
N MET A 22 -14.95 4.76 -10.56
CA MET A 22 -14.06 4.03 -9.65
C MET A 22 -12.71 3.77 -10.32
N VAL A 23 -12.70 3.53 -11.64
CA VAL A 23 -11.47 3.43 -12.43
C VAL A 23 -10.70 4.74 -12.39
N ILE A 24 -11.37 5.88 -12.66
CA ILE A 24 -10.73 7.20 -12.59
C ILE A 24 -10.19 7.46 -11.18
N LEU A 25 -10.97 7.18 -10.13
CA LEU A 25 -10.51 7.37 -8.75
C LEU A 25 -9.21 6.61 -8.46
N VAL A 26 -9.18 5.31 -8.78
CA VAL A 26 -7.98 4.47 -8.56
C VAL A 26 -6.81 4.98 -9.41
N PHE A 27 -7.05 5.31 -10.68
CA PHE A 27 -6.01 5.81 -11.56
C PHE A 27 -5.43 7.14 -11.07
N SER A 28 -6.26 8.05 -10.56
CA SER A 28 -5.83 9.30 -9.93
C SER A 28 -4.99 9.05 -8.69
N ILE A 29 -5.40 8.13 -7.80
CA ILE A 29 -4.61 7.77 -6.61
C ILE A 29 -3.24 7.21 -7.01
N VAL A 30 -3.21 6.29 -7.99
CA VAL A 30 -1.96 5.71 -8.50
C VAL A 30 -1.08 6.78 -9.15
N ALA A 31 -1.65 7.70 -9.92
CA ALA A 31 -0.92 8.81 -10.53
C ALA A 31 -0.30 9.74 -9.49
N ILE A 32 -1.04 10.07 -8.41
CA ILE A 32 -0.53 10.86 -7.29
C ILE A 32 0.62 10.12 -6.59
N GLY A 33 0.45 8.82 -6.30
CA GLY A 33 1.50 8.01 -5.68
C GLY A 33 2.76 7.92 -6.55
N LEU A 34 2.62 7.71 -7.85
CA LEU A 34 3.72 7.71 -8.82
C LEU A 34 4.39 9.07 -8.96
N LEU A 35 3.62 10.15 -8.88
CA LEU A 35 4.17 11.50 -8.90
C LEU A 35 5.05 11.74 -7.68
N ILE A 36 4.57 11.37 -6.49
CA ILE A 36 5.33 11.47 -5.24
C ILE A 36 6.58 10.58 -5.30
N ALA A 37 6.43 9.32 -5.68
CA ALA A 37 7.56 8.38 -5.80
C ALA A 37 8.57 8.79 -6.88
N GLY A 38 8.10 9.40 -7.97
CA GLY A 38 8.95 9.99 -8.99
C GLY A 38 9.75 11.16 -8.42
N ILE A 39 9.08 12.07 -7.71
CA ILE A 39 9.73 13.19 -7.03
C ILE A 39 10.75 12.68 -6.00
N GLU A 40 10.43 11.65 -5.22
CA GLU A 40 11.34 10.99 -4.28
C GLU A 40 12.61 10.47 -4.96
N HIS A 41 12.43 9.77 -6.08
CA HIS A 41 13.55 9.16 -6.79
C HIS A 41 14.47 10.20 -7.45
N TYR A 42 13.92 11.33 -7.93
CA TYR A 42 14.69 12.37 -8.62
C TYR A 42 15.23 13.47 -7.70
N ALA A 43 14.56 13.79 -6.59
CA ALA A 43 14.95 14.89 -5.69
C ALA A 43 15.63 14.42 -4.38
N GLY A 44 15.48 13.14 -3.99
CA GLY A 44 15.94 12.63 -2.71
C GLY A 44 15.03 13.08 -1.56
N TRP A 45 14.52 12.12 -0.79
CA TRP A 45 13.60 12.38 0.32
C TRP A 45 14.33 13.10 1.47
N PRO A 46 13.86 14.28 1.92
CA PRO A 46 14.53 15.04 2.96
C PRO A 46 14.38 14.33 4.32
N GLU A 47 15.43 14.38 5.15
CA GLU A 47 15.48 13.81 6.51
C GLU A 47 14.31 14.22 7.41
N ALA A 48 13.62 15.32 7.08
CA ALA A 48 12.41 15.78 7.76
C ALA A 48 11.18 14.85 7.59
N LEU A 49 11.16 14.00 6.54
CA LEU A 49 10.11 13.02 6.30
C LEU A 49 10.59 11.56 6.54
N THR A 50 11.81 11.38 7.04
CA THR A 50 12.25 10.08 7.56
C THR A 50 11.39 9.76 8.77
N VAL A 51 10.56 8.71 8.65
CA VAL A 51 9.81 8.17 9.79
C VAL A 51 10.85 7.65 10.79
N ASP A 52 11.05 8.35 11.90
CA ASP A 52 11.79 7.83 13.06
C ASP A 52 11.04 6.54 13.48
N PRO A 53 11.64 5.35 13.28
CA PRO A 53 11.06 4.15 13.81
C PRO A 53 11.25 4.21 15.32
N LYS A 54 10.34 4.90 16.02
CA LYS A 54 10.15 4.73 17.46
C LYS A 54 9.72 3.28 17.64
N GLY A 55 10.74 2.43 17.73
CA GLY A 55 10.62 1.00 17.84
C GLY A 55 9.63 0.76 18.95
N HIS A 56 8.57 0.02 18.63
CA HIS A 56 7.71 -0.58 19.63
C HIS A 56 8.68 -1.32 20.57
N GLY A 57 8.93 -0.72 21.74
CA GLY A 57 9.84 -1.29 22.72
C GLY A 57 9.34 -2.70 22.92
N LYS A 58 10.18 -3.69 22.61
CA LYS A 58 9.88 -5.08 22.94
C LYS A 58 9.67 -5.07 24.44
N VAL A 59 8.41 -5.00 24.89
CA VAL A 59 8.06 -5.10 26.29
C VAL A 59 8.48 -6.50 26.65
N ARG A 60 9.68 -6.62 27.21
CA ARG A 60 10.19 -7.88 27.72
C ARG A 60 9.29 -8.17 28.91
N ILE A 61 8.27 -8.98 28.68
CA ILE A 61 7.38 -9.54 29.70
C ILE A 61 8.22 -10.52 30.53
N THR A 62 9.19 -10.00 31.29
CA THR A 62 9.89 -10.72 32.36
C THR A 62 9.60 -9.97 33.64
N GLN A 63 8.31 -9.74 33.91
CA GLN A 63 7.87 -9.44 35.25
C GLN A 63 7.52 -10.78 35.88
N PRO A 64 8.29 -11.27 36.88
CA PRO A 64 7.88 -12.45 37.62
C PRO A 64 6.57 -12.10 38.36
N ILE A 65 5.52 -12.82 38.01
CA ILE A 65 4.32 -12.98 38.84
C ILE A 65 4.76 -13.42 40.24
N LYS A 66 4.70 -12.51 41.20
CA LYS A 66 4.92 -12.80 42.62
C LYS A 66 3.67 -13.54 43.13
N PRO A 67 3.82 -14.66 43.86
CA PRO A 67 2.68 -15.37 44.46
C PRO A 67 1.98 -14.52 45.52
#